data_AF-A0A3D0C617-F1
#
_entry.id   AF-A0A3D0C617-F1
#
_cell.length_a   1.000
_cell.length_b   1.000
_cell.length_c   1.000
_cell.angle_alpha   90.00
_cell.angle_beta   90.00
_cell.angle_gamma   90.00
#
_symmetry.space_group_name_H-M   'P 1'
#
loop_
_entity.id
_entity.type
_entity.pdbx_description
1 polymer ?
#
loop_
_entity_poly.entity_id
_entity_poly.type
_entity_poly.pdbx_seq_one_letter_code
_entity_poly.pdbx_strand_id
1 'polypeptide(L)'
;MNNNDSKRHSLQAAFEQVAQQQQSLISAIFPSADNDIIDEFDPRGMAIYRNNLLATAQQALAISFPTVLTLIGEGLFNYASR
;
A
#
# COMPACT_ATOMS: atom_id res chain seq x y z
N MET A 1 -18.61 -28.36 22.48
CA MET A 1 -18.24 -26.97 22.15
C MET A 1 -19.49 -26.13 22.03
N ASN A 2 -19.54 -24.97 22.68
CA ASN A 2 -20.64 -24.02 22.58
C ASN A 2 -20.60 -23.33 21.20
N ASN A 3 -21.75 -23.16 20.54
CA ASN A 3 -21.83 -22.56 19.19
C ASN A 3 -21.22 -21.14 19.12
N ASN A 4 -21.19 -20.44 20.26
CA ASN A 4 -20.61 -19.11 20.36
C ASN A 4 -19.07 -19.11 20.30
N ASP A 5 -18.43 -20.17 20.77
CA ASP A 5 -16.96 -20.27 20.77
C ASP A 5 -16.45 -20.62 19.37
N SER A 6 -17.15 -21.51 18.65
CA SER A 6 -16.85 -21.81 17.24
C SER A 6 -16.99 -20.58 16.35
N LYS A 7 -18.01 -19.75 16.58
CA LYS A 7 -18.21 -18.51 15.81
C LYS A 7 -17.10 -17.50 16.06
N ARG A 8 -16.63 -17.37 17.30
CA ARG A 8 -15.50 -16.49 17.65
C ARG A 8 -14.20 -16.94 16.99
N HIS A 9 -13.89 -18.23 17.02
CA HIS A 9 -12.70 -18.77 16.35
C HIS A 9 -12.75 -18.58 14.84
N SER A 10 -13.91 -18.79 14.20
CA SER A 10 -14.08 -18.54 12.77
C SER A 10 -13.87 -17.07 12.39
N LEU A 11 -14.36 -16.13 13.21
CA LEU A 11 -14.14 -14.70 13.01
C LEU A 11 -12.66 -14.33 13.16
N GLN A 12 -12.00 -14.88 14.19
CA GLN A 12 -10.58 -14.64 14.41
C GLN A 12 -9.74 -15.13 13.21
N ALA A 13 -9.99 -16.34 12.73
CA ALA A 13 -9.30 -16.89 11.56
C ALA A 13 -9.54 -16.03 10.30
N ALA A 14 -10.75 -15.51 10.11
CA ALA A 14 -11.05 -14.61 8.99
C ALA A 14 -10.25 -13.30 9.07
N PHE A 15 -10.12 -12.71 10.27
CA PHE A 15 -9.29 -11.51 10.46
C PHE A 15 -7.81 -11.77 10.22
N GLU A 16 -7.29 -12.90 10.69
CA GLU A 16 -5.90 -13.32 10.45
C GLU A 16 -5.63 -13.50 8.95
N GLN A 17 -6.56 -14.13 8.22
CA GLN A 17 -6.45 -14.27 6.77
C GLN A 17 -6.41 -12.91 6.05
N VAL A 18 -7.29 -11.97 6.43
CA VAL A 18 -7.30 -10.62 5.85
C VAL A 18 -6.00 -9.89 6.14
N ALA A 19 -5.48 -9.98 7.37
CA ALA A 19 -4.22 -9.35 7.75
C ALA A 19 -3.05 -9.91 6.92
N GLN A 20 -3.01 -11.23 6.69
CA GLN A 20 -1.98 -11.86 5.88
C GLN A 20 -2.06 -11.43 4.39
N GLN A 21 -3.27 -11.37 3.82
CA GLN A 21 -3.48 -10.88 2.46
C GLN A 21 -3.07 -9.41 2.30
N GLN A 22 -3.39 -8.57 3.29
CA GLN A 22 -2.97 -7.17 3.30
C GLN A 22 -1.45 -7.06 3.38
N GLN A 23 -0.80 -7.88 4.21
CA GLN A 23 0.66 -7.88 4.30
C GLN A 23 1.31 -8.31 2.98
N SER A 24 0.78 -9.34 2.30
CA SER A 24 1.24 -9.77 0.97
C SER A 24 1.13 -8.63 -0.05
N LEU A 25 -0.02 -7.95 -0.09
CA LEU A 25 -0.24 -6.82 -0.98
C LEU A 25 0.73 -5.65 -0.70
N ILE A 26 0.93 -5.28 0.57
CA ILE A 26 1.85 -4.20 0.95
C ILE A 26 3.30 -4.54 0.55
N SER A 27 3.73 -5.78 0.80
CA SER A 27 5.04 -6.26 0.37
C SER A 27 5.18 -6.26 -1.15
N ALA A 28 4.10 -6.55 -1.88
CA ALA A 28 4.07 -6.44 -3.33
C ALA A 28 4.00 -4.98 -3.82
N ILE A 29 3.44 -4.02 -3.09
CA ILE A 29 3.47 -2.60 -3.47
C ILE A 29 4.86 -2.01 -3.25
N PHE A 30 5.49 -2.33 -2.12
CA PHE A 30 6.79 -1.80 -1.69
C PHE A 30 7.83 -2.93 -1.59
N PRO A 31 8.34 -3.45 -2.72
CA PRO A 31 9.33 -4.52 -2.70
C PRO A 31 10.60 -4.01 -2.02
N SER A 32 11.03 -4.73 -0.98
CA SER A 32 12.35 -4.53 -0.38
C SER A 32 13.41 -5.13 -1.29
N ALA A 33 14.64 -4.60 -1.27
CA ALA A 33 15.74 -5.12 -2.10
C ALA A 33 16.02 -6.62 -1.88
N ASP A 34 15.67 -7.14 -0.71
CA ASP A 34 15.90 -8.53 -0.28
C ASP A 34 14.68 -9.45 -0.42
N ASN A 35 13.52 -8.94 -0.87
CA ASN A 35 12.31 -9.77 -0.99
C ASN A 35 12.18 -10.35 -2.40
N ASP A 36 11.98 -11.67 -2.46
CA ASP A 36 11.53 -12.35 -3.67
C ASP A 36 10.25 -11.68 -4.17
N ILE A 37 10.20 -11.42 -5.48
CA ILE A 37 9.00 -10.86 -6.12
C ILE A 37 7.86 -11.86 -5.91
N ILE A 38 6.84 -11.45 -5.16
CA ILE A 38 5.64 -12.24 -4.95
C ILE A 38 4.91 -12.35 -6.30
N ASP A 39 5.05 -13.49 -6.98
CA ASP A 39 4.44 -13.80 -8.29
C ASP A 39 2.91 -13.99 -8.24
N GLU A 40 2.26 -13.65 -7.12
CA GLU A 40 0.82 -13.77 -6.92
C GLU A 40 0.02 -12.70 -7.68
N PHE A 41 0.64 -11.56 -7.99
CA PHE A 41 -0.02 -10.43 -8.65
C PHE A 41 0.48 -10.24 -10.09
N ASP A 42 -0.44 -9.88 -11.01
CA ASP A 42 -0.07 -9.50 -12.37
C ASP A 42 0.95 -8.35 -12.36
N PRO A 43 2.17 -8.54 -12.89
CA PRO A 43 3.23 -7.53 -12.82
C PRO A 43 2.83 -6.20 -13.47
N ARG A 44 2.06 -6.26 -14.56
CA ARG A 44 1.60 -5.07 -15.28
C ARG A 44 0.55 -4.31 -14.46
N GLY A 45 -0.44 -5.00 -13.92
CA GLY A 45 -1.45 -4.44 -13.04
C GLY A 45 -0.82 -3.80 -11.81
N MET A 46 0.16 -4.47 -11.20
CA MET A 46 0.88 -3.93 -10.04
C MET A 46 1.67 -2.67 -10.40
N ALA A 47 2.34 -2.62 -11.55
CA ALA A 47 3.03 -1.42 -12.00
C ALA A 47 2.06 -0.24 -12.22
N ILE A 48 0.91 -0.47 -12.82
CA ILE A 48 -0.14 0.55 -13.00
C ILE A 48 -0.66 1.03 -11.63
N TYR A 49 -0.93 0.09 -10.73
CA TYR A 49 -1.43 0.40 -9.39
C TYR A 49 -0.44 1.27 -8.59
N ARG A 50 0.85 0.89 -8.58
CA ARG A 50 1.91 1.67 -7.92
C ARG A 50 2.01 3.09 -8.49
N ASN A 51 1.93 3.24 -9.82
CA ASN A 51 1.97 4.56 -10.47
C ASN A 51 0.79 5.44 -10.05
N ASN A 52 -0.42 4.88 -10.01
CA ASN A 52 -1.62 5.61 -9.58
C ASN A 52 -1.55 5.98 -8.09
N LEU A 53 -1.02 5.07 -7.26
CA LEU A 53 -0.82 5.31 -5.84
C LEU A 53 0.19 6.46 -5.61
N LEU A 54 1.30 6.46 -6.35
CA LEU A 54 2.29 7.54 -6.31
C LEU A 54 1.67 8.89 -6.73
N ALA A 55 0.95 8.94 -7.85
CA ALA A 55 0.29 10.16 -8.31
C ALA A 55 -0.72 10.69 -7.28
N THR A 56 -1.47 9.79 -6.64
CA THR A 56 -2.42 10.14 -5.57
C THR A 56 -1.71 10.68 -4.34
N ALA A 57 -0.59 10.05 -3.93
CA ALA A 57 0.21 10.51 -2.80
C ALA A 57 0.82 11.89 -3.07
N GLN A 58 1.38 12.11 -4.26
CA GLN A 58 1.93 13.40 -4.67
C GLN A 58 0.85 14.50 -4.66
N GLN A 59 -0.34 14.20 -5.18
CA GLN A 59 -1.46 15.12 -5.15
C GLN A 59 -1.91 15.45 -3.72
N ALA A 60 -2.03 14.44 -2.86
CA ALA A 60 -2.40 14.63 -1.46
C ALA A 60 -1.37 15.48 -0.71
N LEU A 61 -0.08 15.26 -0.95
CA LEU A 61 1.00 16.08 -0.40
C LEU A 61 0.94 17.51 -0.91
N ALA A 62 0.68 17.73 -2.22
CA ALA A 62 0.57 19.07 -2.79
C ALA A 62 -0.58 19.87 -2.17
N ILE A 63 -1.73 19.22 -1.93
CA ILE A 63 -2.89 19.82 -1.26
C ILE A 63 -2.57 20.12 0.21
N SER A 64 -1.85 19.23 0.88
CA SER A 64 -1.54 19.34 2.31
C SER A 64 -0.43 20.35 2.60
N PHE A 65 0.52 20.54 1.67
CA PHE A 65 1.72 21.37 1.84
C PHE A 65 1.91 22.38 0.67
N PRO A 66 0.92 23.23 0.36
CA PRO A 66 0.97 24.12 -0.80
C PRO A 66 2.09 25.16 -0.70
N THR A 67 2.39 25.63 0.51
CA THR A 67 3.49 26.58 0.74
C THR A 67 4.85 25.93 0.46
N VAL A 68 5.04 24.68 0.88
CA VAL A 68 6.28 23.94 0.61
C VAL A 68 6.46 23.76 -0.89
N LEU A 69 5.42 23.31 -1.59
CA LEU A 69 5.43 23.18 -3.05
C LEU A 69 5.81 24.49 -3.74
N THR A 70 5.23 25.62 -3.29
CA THR A 70 5.52 26.94 -3.87
C THR A 70 6.97 27.37 -3.66
N LEU A 71 7.53 27.11 -2.48
CA LEU A 71 8.89 27.53 -2.12
C LEU A 71 9.97 26.72 -2.82
N ILE A 72 9.78 25.40 -2.94
CA ILE A 72 10.81 24.49 -3.47
C ILE A 72 10.61 24.16 -4.95
N GLY A 73 9.44 24.49 -5.50
CA GLY A 73 9.05 24.18 -6.88
C GLY A 73 8.69 22.72 -7.10
N GLU A 74 7.96 22.46 -8.19
CA GLU A 74 7.46 21.12 -8.54
C GLU A 74 8.57 20.09 -8.72
N GLY A 75 9.71 20.48 -9.29
CA GLY A 75 10.82 19.55 -9.55
C GLY A 75 11.36 18.91 -8.28
N LEU A 76 11.68 19.72 -7.27
CA LEU A 76 12.21 19.23 -6.00
C LEU A 76 11.13 18.53 -5.16
N PHE A 77 9.90 19.04 -5.22
CA PHE A 77 8.76 18.43 -4.54
C PHE A 77 8.45 17.02 -5.07
N ASN A 78 8.42 16.84 -6.39
CA ASN A 78 8.20 15.54 -7.02
C ASN A 78 9.37 14.59 -6.80
N TYR A 79 10.60 15.09 -6.71
CA TYR A 79 11.76 14.29 -6.37
C TYR A 79 11.69 13.76 -4.93
N ALA A 80 11.32 14.62 -3.96
CA ALA A 80 11.23 14.26 -2.55
C ALA A 80 10.05 13.32 -2.20
N SER A 81 9.11 13.14 -3.12
CA SER A 81 7.89 12.34 -2.95
C SER A 81 7.89 11.05 -3.77
N ARG A 82 9.02 10.67 -4.37
CA ARG A 82 9.22 9.44 -5.14
C ARG A 82 9.61 8.24 -4.28
#